data_AF-A0A426DRK9-F1
#
_entry.id   AF-A0A426DRK9-F1
#
_cell.length_a   1.000
_cell.length_b   1.000
_cell.length_c   1.000
_cell.angle_alpha   90.00
_cell.angle_beta   90.00
_cell.angle_gamma   90.00
#
_symmetry.space_group_name_H-M   'P 1'
#
loop_
_entity.id
_entity.type
_entity.pdbx_description
1 polymer ?
#
loop_
_entity_poly.entity_id
_entity_poly.type
_entity_poly.pdbx_seq_one_letter_code
_entity_poly.pdbx_strand_id
1 'polypeptide(L)'
;MEELLNMVISYVESATQDEYDEIAQTIRNDLVFRKYEKDIEKYIRYIPNTSEKCRACKGSYPAQAVLISLNTGESYSLDLFERGIDPEDYQGNTLLTFGYDEISQTSIHISKSPGENKGLAEIERGNGIVSIHRMKKLFCDDCIKAMLDTVENQIIGEVVICDTKTNTFYPLEDESKAQIEDYALETEYKDGNYEIAVKSVNETE
;
A
#
# COMPACT_ATOMS: atom_id res chain seq x y z
N MET A 1 25.10 22.20 -16.89
CA MET A 1 23.77 21.68 -16.48
C MET A 1 23.03 21.10 -17.68
N GLU A 2 22.95 21.84 -18.80
CA GLU A 2 22.43 21.34 -20.09
C GLU A 2 23.19 20.12 -20.64
N GLU A 3 24.53 20.09 -20.62
CA GLU A 3 25.29 18.91 -21.11
C GLU A 3 24.97 17.63 -20.32
N LEU A 4 24.84 17.74 -19.01
CA LEU A 4 24.49 16.62 -18.13
C LEU A 4 23.06 16.14 -18.41
N LEU A 5 22.14 17.08 -18.64
CA LEU A 5 20.75 16.78 -18.99
C LEU A 5 20.67 16.11 -20.38
N ASN A 6 21.38 16.64 -21.36
CA ASN A 6 21.43 16.10 -22.72
C ASN A 6 22.06 14.70 -22.75
N MET A 7 23.12 14.48 -21.97
CA MET A 7 23.73 13.17 -21.82
C MET A 7 22.76 12.16 -21.21
N VAL A 8 22.04 12.53 -20.14
CA VAL A 8 21.00 11.69 -19.54
C VAL A 8 19.88 11.41 -20.54
N ILE A 9 19.40 12.43 -21.26
CA ILE A 9 18.36 12.30 -22.30
C ILE A 9 18.81 11.34 -23.41
N SER A 10 20.04 11.47 -23.91
CA SER A 10 20.54 10.57 -24.97
C SER A 10 20.66 9.12 -24.51
N TYR A 11 21.08 8.89 -23.25
CA TYR A 11 21.12 7.54 -22.67
C TYR A 11 19.72 6.94 -22.54
N VAL A 12 18.79 7.74 -22.03
CA VAL A 12 17.36 7.44 -21.90
C VAL A 12 16.81 7.12 -23.31
N GLU A 13 16.82 8.04 -24.26
CA GLU A 13 16.28 7.85 -25.62
C GLU A 13 16.84 6.63 -26.37
N SER A 14 18.07 6.21 -26.07
CA SER A 14 18.70 5.05 -26.71
C SER A 14 18.37 3.70 -26.07
N ALA A 15 17.80 3.69 -24.86
CA ALA A 15 17.56 2.47 -24.10
C ALA A 15 16.22 1.81 -24.46
N THR A 16 16.20 0.47 -24.45
CA THR A 16 14.97 -0.32 -24.55
C THR A 16 14.20 -0.31 -23.23
N GLN A 17 12.88 -0.56 -23.26
CA GLN A 17 12.02 -0.55 -22.07
C GLN A 17 12.58 -1.43 -20.92
N ASP A 18 13.17 -2.58 -21.27
CA ASP A 18 13.74 -3.53 -20.31
C ASP A 18 15.04 -2.98 -19.68
N GLU A 19 15.90 -2.33 -20.46
CA GLU A 19 17.12 -1.68 -19.97
C GLU A 19 16.80 -0.47 -19.08
N TYR A 20 15.72 0.25 -19.36
CA TYR A 20 15.21 1.29 -18.46
C TYR A 20 14.74 0.75 -17.12
N ASP A 21 13.99 -0.33 -17.13
CA ASP A 21 13.48 -0.94 -15.91
C ASP A 21 14.63 -1.51 -15.07
N GLU A 22 15.66 -2.09 -15.71
CA GLU A 22 16.86 -2.61 -15.06
C GLU A 22 17.76 -1.49 -14.48
N ILE A 23 17.96 -0.39 -15.22
CA ILE A 23 18.67 0.80 -14.73
C ILE A 23 17.89 1.45 -13.59
N ALA A 24 16.56 1.60 -13.72
CA ALA A 24 15.72 2.16 -12.66
C ALA A 24 15.62 1.25 -11.44
N GLN A 25 15.71 -0.07 -11.62
CA GLN A 25 15.79 -1.06 -10.55
C GLN A 25 17.14 -1.01 -9.85
N THR A 26 18.24 -0.88 -10.59
CA THR A 26 19.60 -0.72 -10.05
C THR A 26 19.74 0.59 -9.29
N ILE A 27 19.30 1.71 -9.88
CA ILE A 27 19.21 3.02 -9.22
C ILE A 27 18.32 2.92 -7.98
N ARG A 28 17.19 2.21 -8.03
CA ARG A 28 16.39 1.97 -6.82
C ARG A 28 17.18 1.16 -5.79
N ASN A 29 17.77 0.02 -6.14
CA ASN A 29 18.53 -0.79 -5.19
C ASN A 29 19.69 0.00 -4.54
N ASP A 30 20.37 0.87 -5.30
CA ASP A 30 21.53 1.63 -4.83
C ASP A 30 21.17 2.98 -4.17
N LEU A 31 20.05 3.61 -4.54
CA LEU A 31 19.63 4.93 -4.06
C LEU A 31 18.34 4.92 -3.23
N VAL A 32 17.73 3.76 -2.97
CA VAL A 32 16.58 3.65 -2.07
C VAL A 32 17.01 4.00 -0.64
N PHE A 33 16.85 5.28 -0.36
CA PHE A 33 16.09 5.82 0.77
C PHE A 33 16.22 5.07 2.09
N ARG A 34 17.45 4.89 2.58
CA ARG A 34 17.69 4.63 4.01
C ARG A 34 17.33 5.81 4.91
N LYS A 35 16.85 6.94 4.37
CA LYS A 35 16.43 8.10 5.16
C LYS A 35 15.34 8.90 4.45
N TYR A 36 14.13 8.71 4.94
CA TYR A 36 12.88 9.33 4.52
C TYR A 36 12.75 10.82 4.89
N GLU A 37 13.85 11.58 4.95
CA GLU A 37 13.89 12.72 5.89
C GLU A 37 14.01 14.12 5.28
N LYS A 38 14.18 14.33 3.97
CA LYS A 38 14.53 15.70 3.51
C LYS A 38 13.81 16.34 2.34
N ASP A 39 13.08 15.64 1.47
CA ASP A 39 12.37 16.36 0.39
C ASP A 39 11.37 15.50 -0.41
N ILE A 40 10.41 14.86 0.25
CA ILE A 40 9.46 13.98 -0.48
C ILE A 40 8.62 14.75 -1.51
N GLU A 41 8.31 16.00 -1.19
CA GLU A 41 7.59 16.94 -2.07
C GLU A 41 8.32 17.17 -3.40
N LYS A 42 9.66 17.14 -3.40
CA LYS A 42 10.46 17.25 -4.61
C LYS A 42 10.13 16.11 -5.59
N TYR A 43 10.05 14.89 -5.11
CA TYR A 43 9.79 13.73 -5.97
C TYR A 43 8.36 13.72 -6.50
N ILE A 44 7.39 14.11 -5.68
CA ILE A 44 6.00 14.29 -6.14
C ILE A 44 5.94 15.39 -7.22
N ARG A 45 6.69 16.48 -7.08
CA ARG A 45 6.68 17.57 -8.07
C ARG A 45 7.36 17.23 -9.39
N TYR A 46 8.50 16.54 -9.35
CA TYR A 46 9.34 16.37 -10.54
C TYR A 46 9.12 15.06 -11.30
N ILE A 47 8.57 14.03 -10.67
CA ILE A 47 8.20 12.80 -11.38
C ILE A 47 6.82 13.05 -12.00
N PRO A 48 6.63 12.92 -13.32
CA PRO A 48 5.32 13.08 -13.94
C PRO A 48 4.33 12.03 -13.41
N ASN A 49 3.10 12.45 -13.13
CA ASN A 49 2.02 11.52 -12.81
C ASN A 49 1.45 10.94 -14.11
N THR A 50 1.44 9.62 -14.24
CA THR A 50 0.92 8.93 -15.43
C THR A 50 -0.34 8.11 -15.13
N SER A 51 -0.94 8.29 -13.95
CA SER A 51 -2.21 7.66 -13.59
C SER A 51 -3.35 8.30 -14.39
N GLU A 52 -3.98 7.52 -15.27
CA GLU A 52 -5.19 7.96 -15.97
C GLU A 52 -6.36 8.18 -15.00
N LYS A 53 -6.46 7.31 -13.99
CA LYS A 53 -7.51 7.34 -12.97
C LYS A 53 -6.93 6.89 -11.63
N CYS A 54 -6.90 7.82 -10.67
CA CYS A 54 -6.41 7.55 -9.31
C CYS A 54 -7.21 6.43 -8.66
N ARG A 55 -6.54 5.35 -8.24
CA ARG A 55 -7.19 4.19 -7.60
C ARG A 55 -7.84 4.53 -6.27
N ALA A 56 -7.25 5.44 -5.49
CA ALA A 56 -7.82 5.91 -4.22
C ALA A 56 -9.08 6.76 -4.45
N CYS A 57 -8.93 8.02 -4.87
CA CYS A 57 -10.07 8.96 -4.87
C CYS A 57 -11.07 8.84 -6.02
N LYS A 58 -10.68 8.18 -7.12
CA LYS A 58 -11.55 8.04 -8.30
C LYS A 58 -11.81 6.57 -8.65
N GLY A 59 -11.04 5.65 -8.10
CA GLY A 59 -11.13 4.22 -8.37
C GLY A 59 -12.33 3.61 -7.68
N SER A 60 -12.81 2.49 -8.24
CA SER A 60 -13.77 1.63 -7.54
C SER A 60 -12.99 0.50 -6.90
N TYR A 61 -12.74 0.59 -5.60
CA TYR A 61 -12.33 -0.59 -4.86
C TYR A 61 -13.55 -1.48 -4.61
N PRO A 62 -13.46 -2.79 -4.85
CA PRO A 62 -14.51 -3.73 -4.49
C PRO A 62 -14.59 -3.97 -2.97
N ALA A 63 -13.70 -3.36 -2.17
CA ALA A 63 -13.62 -3.50 -0.72
C ALA A 63 -13.80 -2.15 -0.01
N GLN A 64 -14.26 -2.16 1.24
CA GLN A 64 -14.44 -1.01 2.12
C GLN A 64 -13.11 -0.60 2.78
N ALA A 65 -12.38 -1.57 3.32
CA ALA A 65 -11.06 -1.39 3.92
C ALA A 65 -9.99 -2.09 3.06
N VAL A 66 -8.94 -1.36 2.72
CA VAL A 66 -7.88 -1.85 1.82
C VAL A 66 -6.51 -1.51 2.39
N LEU A 67 -5.63 -2.51 2.46
CA LEU A 67 -4.22 -2.32 2.75
C LEU A 67 -3.47 -1.99 1.45
N ILE A 68 -2.72 -0.89 1.40
CA ILE A 68 -1.98 -0.45 0.21
C ILE A 68 -0.49 -0.50 0.48
N SER A 69 0.26 -1.23 -0.36
CA SER A 69 1.72 -1.19 -0.35
C SER A 69 2.22 0.04 -1.09
N LEU A 70 3.02 0.87 -0.44
CA LEU A 70 3.55 2.11 -1.00
C LEU A 70 4.75 1.85 -1.93
N ASN A 71 5.38 0.68 -1.87
CA ASN A 71 6.38 0.31 -2.88
C ASN A 71 5.76 -0.13 -4.20
N THR A 72 4.76 -0.99 -4.17
CA THR A 72 4.20 -1.59 -5.39
C THR A 72 2.96 -0.84 -5.88
N GLY A 73 2.22 -0.22 -4.96
CA GLY A 73 0.87 0.27 -5.16
C GLY A 73 -0.19 -0.84 -5.24
N GLU A 74 0.20 -2.07 -4.93
CA GLU A 74 -0.72 -3.20 -4.78
C GLU A 74 -1.64 -2.96 -3.58
N SER A 75 -2.84 -3.51 -3.70
CA SER A 75 -3.93 -3.31 -2.75
C SER A 75 -4.52 -4.64 -2.33
N TYR A 76 -4.65 -4.84 -1.02
CA TYR A 76 -5.16 -6.06 -0.43
C TYR A 76 -6.44 -5.76 0.34
N SER A 77 -7.53 -6.44 0.00
CA SER A 77 -8.81 -6.26 0.69
C SER A 77 -8.70 -6.75 2.14
N LEU A 78 -9.18 -5.95 3.09
CA LEU A 78 -9.34 -6.33 4.49
C LEU A 78 -10.79 -6.76 4.82
N ASP A 79 -11.75 -6.50 3.91
CA ASP A 79 -13.14 -6.92 4.08
C ASP A 79 -13.25 -8.43 4.30
N LEU A 80 -14.08 -8.83 5.26
CA LEU A 80 -14.35 -10.24 5.55
C LEU A 80 -15.21 -10.88 4.45
N PHE A 81 -16.17 -10.12 3.91
CA PHE A 81 -17.08 -10.57 2.87
C PHE A 81 -16.77 -9.85 1.56
N GLU A 82 -16.62 -10.59 0.46
CA GLU A 82 -16.49 -9.95 -0.85
C GLU A 82 -17.82 -9.31 -1.24
N ARG A 83 -17.76 -8.06 -1.75
CA ARG A 83 -18.97 -7.37 -2.19
C ARG A 83 -19.67 -8.16 -3.29
N GLY A 84 -20.95 -8.46 -3.06
CA GLY A 84 -21.81 -9.16 -4.00
C GLY A 84 -21.92 -10.67 -3.76
N ILE A 85 -21.24 -11.20 -2.73
CA ILE A 85 -21.42 -12.58 -2.25
C ILE A 85 -22.16 -12.52 -0.92
N ASP A 86 -23.15 -13.39 -0.75
CA ASP A 86 -23.93 -13.46 0.49
C ASP A 86 -23.05 -14.02 1.62
N PRO A 87 -23.02 -13.41 2.82
CA PRO A 87 -22.35 -13.99 3.99
C PRO A 87 -22.69 -15.46 4.25
N GLU A 88 -23.90 -15.91 3.93
CA GLU A 88 -24.32 -17.32 4.09
C GLU A 88 -23.51 -18.28 3.21
N ASP A 89 -23.00 -17.83 2.05
CA ASP A 89 -22.20 -18.63 1.13
C ASP A 89 -20.77 -18.90 1.64
N TYR A 90 -20.35 -18.24 2.73
CA TYR A 90 -19.01 -18.40 3.31
C TYR A 90 -18.91 -19.40 4.47
N GLN A 91 -19.98 -20.13 4.80
CA GLN A 91 -19.93 -21.12 5.88
C GLN A 91 -18.81 -22.15 5.68
N GLY A 92 -17.82 -22.13 6.58
CA GLY A 92 -16.69 -23.07 6.59
C GLY A 92 -15.51 -22.72 5.67
N ASN A 93 -15.54 -21.56 5.00
CA ASN A 93 -14.46 -21.14 4.10
C ASN A 93 -13.39 -20.34 4.86
N THR A 94 -12.11 -20.65 4.58
CA THR A 94 -10.97 -19.79 4.94
C THR A 94 -10.39 -19.21 3.66
N LEU A 95 -10.31 -17.88 3.58
CA LEU A 95 -9.70 -17.16 2.48
C LEU A 95 -8.28 -16.77 2.86
N LEU A 96 -7.31 -17.07 2.00
CA LEU A 96 -5.90 -16.73 2.20
C LEU A 96 -5.43 -15.83 1.06
N THR A 97 -4.78 -14.72 1.39
CA THR A 97 -4.13 -13.82 0.43
C THR A 97 -2.67 -13.62 0.85
N PHE A 98 -1.76 -13.72 -0.10
CA PHE A 98 -0.33 -13.54 0.13
C PHE A 98 0.19 -12.45 -0.81
N GLY A 99 0.95 -11.52 -0.25
CA GLY A 99 1.71 -10.51 -0.95
C GLY A 99 3.17 -10.61 -0.57
N TYR A 100 4.05 -10.58 -1.56
CA TYR A 100 5.49 -10.49 -1.33
C TYR A 100 6.09 -9.57 -2.38
N ASP A 101 6.93 -8.65 -1.95
CA ASP A 101 7.68 -7.77 -2.84
C ASP A 101 9.17 -8.00 -2.66
N GLU A 102 9.83 -8.51 -3.71
CA GLU A 102 11.24 -8.90 -3.67
C GLU A 102 12.20 -7.74 -3.34
N ILE A 103 11.80 -6.52 -3.70
CA ILE A 103 12.62 -5.32 -3.50
C ILE A 103 12.55 -4.86 -2.05
N SER A 104 11.35 -4.58 -1.56
CA SER A 104 11.16 -4.20 -0.16
C SER A 104 11.37 -5.36 0.79
N GLN A 105 11.26 -6.61 0.35
CA GLN A 105 11.19 -7.80 1.20
C GLN A 105 10.04 -7.74 2.21
N THR A 106 9.04 -6.89 1.98
CA THR A 106 7.81 -6.86 2.78
C THR A 106 6.94 -8.04 2.40
N SER A 107 6.48 -8.80 3.39
CA SER A 107 5.50 -9.87 3.22
C SER A 107 4.18 -9.44 3.87
N ILE A 108 3.07 -9.81 3.22
CA ILE A 108 1.71 -9.54 3.67
C ILE A 108 0.95 -10.85 3.59
N HIS A 109 0.48 -11.36 4.72
CA HIS A 109 -0.34 -12.56 4.80
C HIS A 109 -1.70 -12.18 5.37
N ILE A 110 -2.78 -12.48 4.65
CA ILE A 110 -4.14 -12.19 5.11
C ILE A 110 -4.91 -13.49 5.15
N SER A 111 -5.42 -13.83 6.33
CA SER A 111 -6.31 -14.95 6.57
C SER A 111 -7.66 -14.43 7.01
N LYS A 112 -8.73 -14.93 6.39
CA LYS A 112 -10.10 -14.53 6.72
C LYS A 112 -10.94 -15.77 6.91
N SER A 113 -11.74 -15.76 7.97
CA SER A 113 -12.74 -16.78 8.26
C SER A 113 -14.08 -16.05 8.38
N PRO A 114 -14.76 -15.79 7.25
CA PRO A 114 -15.98 -14.98 7.25
C PRO A 114 -17.10 -15.63 8.07
N GLY A 115 -17.15 -16.98 8.10
CA GLY A 115 -18.07 -17.73 8.97
C GLY A 115 -17.80 -17.59 10.48
N GLU A 116 -16.61 -17.16 10.89
CA GLU A 116 -16.29 -16.77 12.27
C GLU A 116 -16.29 -15.25 12.47
N ASN A 117 -16.63 -14.50 11.42
CA ASN A 117 -16.65 -13.05 11.39
C ASN A 117 -15.30 -12.41 11.83
N LYS A 118 -14.20 -13.05 11.43
CA LYS A 118 -12.84 -12.66 11.80
C LYS A 118 -11.89 -12.71 10.62
N GLY A 119 -10.95 -11.79 10.62
CA GLY A 119 -9.80 -11.76 9.72
C GLY A 119 -8.56 -11.32 10.46
N LEU A 120 -7.42 -11.73 9.95
CA LEU A 120 -6.10 -11.37 10.43
C LEU A 120 -5.23 -11.02 9.21
N ALA A 121 -4.61 -9.86 9.24
CA ALA A 121 -3.54 -9.50 8.31
C ALA A 121 -2.23 -9.38 9.09
N GLU A 122 -1.24 -10.15 8.70
CA GLU A 122 0.13 -10.12 9.22
C GLU A 122 1.02 -9.42 8.19
N ILE A 123 1.81 -8.43 8.65
CA ILE A 123 2.74 -7.67 7.83
C ILE A 123 4.12 -7.84 8.45
N GLU A 124 5.01 -8.52 7.74
CA GLU A 124 6.42 -8.60 8.12
C GLU A 124 7.18 -7.53 7.37
N ARG A 125 7.85 -6.67 8.15
CA ARG A 125 8.60 -5.55 7.60
C ARG A 125 9.90 -6.05 6.97
N GLY A 126 10.17 -5.60 5.75
CA GLY A 126 11.47 -5.77 5.13
C GLY A 126 12.35 -4.52 5.27
N ASN A 127 12.73 -3.96 4.13
CA ASN A 127 13.76 -2.94 3.95
C ASN A 127 13.25 -1.49 4.10
N GLY A 128 11.95 -1.24 4.33
CA GLY A 128 11.44 0.13 4.47
C GLY A 128 11.30 0.88 3.14
N ILE A 129 11.09 0.18 2.02
CA ILE A 129 11.12 0.76 0.67
C ILE A 129 9.75 1.25 0.25
N VAL A 130 9.73 2.43 -0.36
CA VAL A 130 8.55 3.03 -0.98
C VAL A 130 8.94 3.62 -2.33
N SER A 131 8.03 3.57 -3.30
CA SER A 131 8.32 3.98 -4.67
C SER A 131 7.29 4.95 -5.22
N ILE A 132 7.63 6.24 -5.16
CA ILE A 132 6.82 7.32 -5.75
C ILE A 132 6.62 7.09 -7.26
N HIS A 133 7.61 6.54 -7.95
CA HIS A 133 7.49 6.19 -9.38
C HIS A 133 6.39 5.17 -9.63
N ARG A 134 6.27 4.13 -8.80
CA ARG A 134 5.19 3.15 -8.93
C ARG A 134 3.86 3.74 -8.50
N MET A 135 3.83 4.49 -7.39
CA MET A 135 2.61 5.17 -6.94
C MET A 135 2.05 6.12 -8.00
N LYS A 136 2.90 6.89 -8.72
CA LYS A 136 2.48 7.83 -9.77
C LYS A 136 1.91 7.18 -11.03
N LYS A 137 2.01 5.86 -11.18
CA LYS A 137 1.28 5.11 -12.21
C LYS A 137 -0.16 4.81 -11.79
N LEU A 138 -0.47 4.87 -10.49
CA LEU A 138 -1.70 4.32 -9.90
C LEU A 138 -2.55 5.34 -9.14
N PHE A 139 -1.92 6.35 -8.54
CA PHE A 139 -2.55 7.34 -7.67
C PHE A 139 -2.26 8.76 -8.16
N CYS A 140 -3.16 9.70 -7.89
CA CYS A 140 -2.90 11.13 -8.12
C CYS A 140 -1.98 11.70 -7.04
N ASP A 141 -1.33 12.83 -7.34
CA ASP A 141 -0.34 13.45 -6.46
C ASP A 141 -0.88 13.79 -5.08
N ASP A 142 -2.15 14.24 -4.99
CA ASP A 142 -2.79 14.53 -3.70
C ASP A 142 -2.95 13.28 -2.82
N CYS A 143 -3.35 12.15 -3.41
CA CYS A 143 -3.47 10.88 -2.67
C CYS A 143 -2.10 10.34 -2.28
N ILE A 144 -1.10 10.45 -3.17
CA ILE A 144 0.28 10.05 -2.86
C ILE A 144 0.80 10.85 -1.67
N LYS A 145 0.60 12.17 -1.69
CA LYS A 145 0.98 13.04 -0.58
C LYS A 145 0.30 12.64 0.71
N ALA A 146 -1.03 12.47 0.69
CA ALA A 146 -1.79 12.07 1.87
C ALA A 146 -1.33 10.73 2.47
N MET A 147 -1.03 9.73 1.63
CA MET A 147 -0.49 8.44 2.09
C MET A 147 0.88 8.59 2.75
N LEU A 148 1.77 9.40 2.16
CA LEU A 148 3.13 9.60 2.69
C LEU A 148 3.11 10.42 3.99
N ASP A 149 2.29 11.46 4.07
CA ASP A 149 2.09 12.26 5.29
C ASP A 149 1.52 11.38 6.43
N THR A 150 0.65 10.41 6.10
CA THR A 150 0.06 9.49 7.08
C THR A 150 1.11 8.58 7.72
N VAL A 151 2.07 8.09 6.94
CA VAL A 151 3.10 7.15 7.40
C VAL A 151 4.39 7.85 7.86
N GLU A 152 4.40 9.18 7.86
CA GLU A 152 5.55 9.96 8.30
C GLU A 152 5.82 9.68 9.79
N ASN A 153 7.09 9.37 10.12
CA ASN A 153 7.53 9.01 11.48
C ASN A 153 6.95 7.70 12.06
N GLN A 154 6.25 6.89 11.24
CA GLN A 154 5.73 5.60 11.68
C GLN A 154 6.78 4.48 11.61
N ILE A 155 6.61 3.43 12.41
CA ILE A 155 7.53 2.27 12.44
C ILE A 155 7.53 1.56 11.09
N ILE A 156 6.34 1.32 10.52
CA ILE A 156 6.17 0.86 9.14
C ILE A 156 5.74 2.05 8.27
N GLY A 157 6.65 2.45 7.39
CA GLY A 157 6.42 3.48 6.37
C GLY A 157 6.01 2.92 5.00
N GLU A 158 5.85 1.60 4.88
CA GLU A 158 5.71 0.90 3.58
C GLU A 158 4.27 0.59 3.22
N VAL A 159 3.36 0.69 4.19
CA VAL A 159 1.99 0.20 4.08
C VAL A 159 1.05 1.17 4.77
N VAL A 160 -0.12 1.38 4.19
CA VAL A 160 -1.19 2.22 4.75
C VAL A 160 -2.54 1.54 4.61
N ILE A 161 -3.44 1.77 5.56
CA ILE A 161 -4.84 1.33 5.47
C ILE A 161 -5.65 2.46 4.81
N CYS A 162 -6.49 2.11 3.85
CA CYS A 162 -7.34 3.02 3.10
C CYS A 162 -8.82 2.69 3.36
N ASP A 163 -9.57 3.68 3.83
CA ASP A 163 -11.03 3.71 3.74
C ASP A 163 -11.40 4.17 2.33
N THR A 164 -11.96 3.27 1.54
CA THR A 164 -12.22 3.49 0.12
C THR A 164 -13.44 4.37 -0.15
N LYS A 165 -14.28 4.61 0.86
CA LYS A 165 -15.48 5.47 0.74
C LYS A 165 -15.13 6.92 1.04
N THR A 166 -14.38 7.16 2.11
CA THR A 166 -13.98 8.52 2.52
C THR A 166 -12.66 8.96 1.90
N ASN A 167 -11.87 8.03 1.36
CA ASN A 167 -10.48 8.24 0.92
C ASN A 167 -9.56 8.70 2.06
N THR A 168 -9.84 8.22 3.27
CA THR A 168 -9.01 8.48 4.46
C THR A 168 -7.96 7.40 4.60
N PHE A 169 -6.75 7.80 4.95
CA PHE A 169 -5.61 6.90 5.14
C PHE A 169 -5.27 6.81 6.62
N TYR A 170 -4.97 5.59 7.08
CA TYR A 170 -4.59 5.32 8.47
C TYR A 170 -3.23 4.61 8.51
N PRO A 171 -2.33 5.02 9.41
CA PRO A 171 -1.05 4.35 9.59
C PRO A 171 -1.24 3.02 10.33
N LEU A 172 -0.20 2.18 10.30
CA LEU A 172 -0.09 1.02 11.19
C LEU A 172 0.54 1.49 12.51
N GLU A 173 -0.30 1.91 13.44
CA GLU A 173 0.10 2.31 14.80
C GLU A 173 -0.05 1.12 15.77
N ASP A 174 0.83 1.03 16.75
CA ASP A 174 0.73 -0.02 17.77
C ASP A 174 -0.46 0.25 18.71
N GLU A 175 -1.13 -0.82 19.14
CA GLU A 175 -2.36 -0.81 19.96
C GLU A 175 -3.46 0.14 19.44
N SER A 176 -3.55 0.35 18.13
CA SER A 176 -4.51 1.28 17.53
C SER A 176 -5.84 0.60 17.20
N LYS A 177 -6.92 1.39 17.21
CA LYS A 177 -8.26 0.94 16.81
C LYS A 177 -8.86 1.92 15.82
N ALA A 178 -9.32 1.39 14.70
CA ALA A 178 -10.05 2.14 13.68
C ALA A 178 -11.36 1.41 13.34
N GLN A 179 -12.40 2.19 13.05
CA GLN A 179 -13.61 1.64 12.45
C GLN A 179 -13.70 2.17 11.02
N ILE A 180 -13.75 1.25 10.06
CA ILE A 180 -13.97 1.54 8.65
C ILE A 180 -15.27 0.88 8.26
N GLU A 181 -16.33 1.70 8.17
CA GLU A 181 -17.69 1.28 7.85
C GLU A 181 -18.15 0.10 8.74
N ASP A 182 -18.37 -1.07 8.14
CA ASP A 182 -18.85 -2.28 8.81
C ASP A 182 -17.76 -3.03 9.59
N TYR A 183 -16.50 -2.59 9.55
CA TYR A 183 -15.37 -3.32 10.11
C TYR A 183 -14.65 -2.54 11.22
N ALA A 184 -14.39 -3.20 12.34
CA ALA A 184 -13.45 -2.76 13.36
C ALA A 184 -12.09 -3.40 13.08
N LEU A 185 -11.06 -2.56 12.99
CA LEU A 185 -9.68 -2.93 12.80
C LEU A 185 -8.91 -2.62 14.09
N GLU A 186 -8.24 -3.63 14.63
CA GLU A 186 -7.35 -3.51 15.80
C GLU A 186 -5.94 -3.86 15.34
N THR A 187 -4.97 -2.98 15.56
CA THR A 187 -3.58 -3.18 15.16
C THR A 187 -2.68 -3.40 16.37
N GLU A 188 -1.75 -4.33 16.26
CA GLU A 188 -0.76 -4.65 17.30
C GLU A 188 0.61 -4.86 16.63
N TYR A 189 1.67 -4.33 17.26
CA TYR A 189 3.04 -4.58 16.86
C TYR A 189 3.68 -5.62 17.78
N LYS A 190 4.00 -6.79 17.22
CA LYS A 190 4.49 -7.92 17.99
C LYS A 190 5.56 -8.70 17.25
N ASP A 191 6.62 -9.06 17.96
CA ASP A 191 7.72 -9.89 17.45
C ASP A 191 8.37 -9.37 16.15
N GLY A 192 8.31 -8.06 15.92
CA GLY A 192 8.87 -7.41 14.72
C GLY A 192 7.87 -7.19 13.59
N ASN A 193 6.65 -7.72 13.71
CA ASN A 193 5.59 -7.72 12.71
C ASN A 193 4.38 -6.91 13.18
N TYR A 194 3.57 -6.42 12.24
CA TYR A 194 2.26 -5.86 12.54
C TYR A 194 1.17 -6.89 12.27
N GLU A 195 0.23 -7.00 13.20
CA GLU A 195 -1.00 -7.75 13.05
C GLU A 195 -2.18 -6.77 12.99
N ILE A 196 -3.12 -7.03 12.08
CA ILE A 196 -4.38 -6.30 11.98
C ILE A 196 -5.51 -7.32 12.15
N ALA A 197 -6.17 -7.29 13.30
CA ALA A 197 -7.38 -8.06 13.52
C ALA A 197 -8.58 -7.30 12.93
N VAL A 198 -9.37 -7.97 12.09
CA VAL A 198 -10.57 -7.42 11.47
C VAL A 198 -11.80 -8.16 11.99
N LYS A 199 -12.80 -7.43 12.45
CA LYS A 199 -14.09 -7.97 12.96
C LYS A 199 -15.24 -7.16 12.36
N SER A 200 -16.36 -7.78 12.01
CA SER A 200 -17.56 -7.00 11.64
C SER A 200 -18.19 -6.38 12.88
N VAL A 201 -18.67 -5.15 12.74
CA VAL A 201 -19.34 -4.37 13.79
C VAL A 201 -20.84 -4.67 13.85
N ASN A 202 -21.41 -5.29 12.81
CA ASN A 202 -22.84 -5.53 12.69
C ASN A 202 -23.36 -6.74 13.52
N GLU A 203 -22.57 -7.27 14.46
CA GLU A 203 -23.07 -8.22 15.47
C GLU A 203 -23.50 -7.48 16.74
N THR A 204 -24.74 -6.99 16.73
CA THR A 204 -25.56 -6.97 17.93
C THR A 204 -27.00 -7.24 17.52
N GLU A 205 -27.38 -8.51 17.46
CA GLU A 205 -28.74 -9.00 17.74
C GLU A 205 -28.73 -10.48 18.13
#